data_AF-A0AAE0EVT0-F1
#
_entry.id   AF-A0AAE0EVT0-F1
#
_cell.length_a   1.000
_cell.length_b   1.000
_cell.length_c   1.000
_cell.angle_alpha   90.00
_cell.angle_beta   90.00
_cell.angle_gamma   90.00
#
_symmetry.space_group_name_H-M   'P 1'
#
loop_
_entity.id
_entity.type
_entity.pdbx_description
1 polymer ?
#
loop_
_entity_poly.entity_id
_entity_poly.type
_entity_poly.pdbx_seq_one_letter_code
_entity_poly.pdbx_strand_id
1 'polypeptide(L)'
;MIRTVCPAGYPAGRLQRSSRALSPHVTNTFSDRVRSVARGHVTAATLYQPKFSRKACAINANLSAEDVMPTKTMTLQSLLQELAPLGPTRVIAVLPGASAILEASSDSTLWELKTTTMPSGKTLLTVALPDDTGVAGPSFEFHIDTAEAVHATLGMSPKTGGPIVRLLNKDGSALLTLLPSKDCAAQFEVLVGALSNKVELIP
;
A
#
# COMPACT_ATOMS: atom_id res chain seq x y z
N MET A 1 19.30 21.57 -48.60
CA MET A 1 18.67 20.77 -49.67
C MET A 1 17.98 19.59 -48.99
N ILE A 2 16.69 19.73 -48.67
CA ILE A 2 15.92 18.77 -47.86
C ILE A 2 15.06 17.96 -48.83
N ARG A 3 15.23 16.63 -48.85
CA ARG A 3 14.40 15.71 -49.64
C ARG A 3 13.34 15.07 -48.74
N THR A 4 12.11 15.49 -48.99
CA THR A 4 10.86 14.87 -48.53
C THR A 4 10.70 13.51 -49.21
N VAL A 5 10.39 12.45 -48.45
CA VAL A 5 10.00 11.15 -48.99
C VAL A 5 8.63 10.80 -48.44
N CYS A 6 7.65 10.68 -49.35
CA CYS A 6 6.31 10.15 -49.06
C CYS A 6 6.36 8.61 -48.94
N PRO A 7 5.59 7.99 -48.04
CA PRO A 7 5.22 6.58 -48.20
C PRO A 7 3.86 6.46 -48.90
N ALA A 8 3.83 5.53 -49.85
CA ALA A 8 2.68 5.14 -50.65
C ALA A 8 1.77 4.13 -49.91
N GLY A 9 0.46 4.27 -50.15
CA GLY A 9 -0.42 3.16 -50.55
C GLY A 9 -0.80 2.09 -49.52
N TYR A 10 -2.03 2.19 -49.02
CA TYR A 10 -2.83 1.06 -48.51
C TYR A 10 -3.14 0.04 -49.63
N PRO A 11 -3.49 -1.20 -49.24
CA PRO A 11 -4.87 -1.59 -49.56
C PRO A 11 -5.62 -2.25 -48.40
N ALA A 12 -6.94 -2.10 -48.51
CA ALA A 12 -7.98 -2.56 -47.61
C ALA A 12 -8.06 -4.09 -47.47
N GLY A 13 -8.20 -4.57 -46.23
CA GLY A 13 -8.61 -5.91 -45.86
C GLY A 13 -9.95 -5.88 -45.12
N ARG A 14 -10.87 -6.72 -45.57
CA ARG A 14 -12.32 -6.68 -45.38
C ARG A 14 -12.79 -7.35 -44.07
N LEU A 15 -13.83 -6.74 -43.50
CA LEU A 15 -14.77 -7.21 -42.47
C LEU A 15 -14.96 -8.73 -42.33
N GLN A 16 -14.95 -9.22 -41.09
CA GLN A 16 -15.85 -10.30 -40.67
C GLN A 16 -16.55 -9.96 -39.35
N ARG A 17 -17.88 -9.92 -39.43
CA ARG A 17 -18.84 -9.81 -38.33
C ARG A 17 -18.90 -11.12 -37.56
N SER A 18 -18.95 -11.05 -36.23
CA SER A 18 -19.61 -12.05 -35.40
C SER A 18 -20.39 -11.33 -34.31
N SER A 19 -21.68 -11.20 -34.56
CA SER A 19 -22.70 -10.76 -33.62
C SER A 19 -23.31 -11.99 -32.95
N ARG A 20 -23.24 -12.07 -31.62
CA ARG A 20 -24.23 -12.78 -30.80
C ARG A 20 -24.62 -11.89 -29.63
N ALA A 21 -25.81 -11.33 -29.73
CA ALA A 21 -26.61 -10.86 -28.61
C ALA A 21 -27.26 -12.06 -27.92
N LEU A 22 -27.42 -12.00 -26.60
CA LEU A 22 -28.62 -12.39 -25.87
C LEU A 22 -28.56 -11.73 -24.49
N SER A 23 -29.67 -11.10 -24.12
CA SER A 23 -29.90 -10.25 -22.94
C SER A 23 -30.81 -11.03 -21.94
N PRO A 24 -31.46 -10.40 -20.93
CA PRO A 24 -31.04 -10.25 -19.53
C PRO A 24 -31.97 -10.98 -18.53
N HIS A 25 -31.84 -10.64 -17.23
CA HIS A 25 -32.70 -10.95 -16.06
C HIS A 25 -32.30 -12.12 -15.16
N VAL A 26 -31.83 -11.80 -13.95
CA VAL A 26 -32.48 -12.23 -12.69
C VAL A 26 -32.38 -11.10 -11.68
N THR A 27 -33.50 -10.44 -11.41
CA THR A 27 -33.76 -9.68 -10.18
C THR A 27 -34.20 -10.67 -9.11
N ASN A 28 -33.64 -10.61 -7.91
CA ASN A 28 -34.30 -11.18 -6.74
C ASN A 28 -34.36 -10.14 -5.61
N THR A 29 -35.55 -9.59 -5.49
CA THR A 29 -36.12 -8.91 -4.34
C THR A 29 -36.22 -9.86 -3.15
N PHE A 30 -35.78 -9.43 -1.97
CA PHE A 30 -36.44 -9.84 -0.73
C PHE A 30 -36.64 -8.64 0.18
N SER A 31 -37.89 -8.21 0.25
CA SER A 31 -38.39 -7.17 1.12
C SER A 31 -38.61 -7.69 2.55
N ASP A 32 -38.62 -6.73 3.46
CA ASP A 32 -39.43 -6.68 4.69
C ASP A 32 -39.12 -7.63 5.85
N ARG A 33 -38.57 -7.03 6.93
CA ARG A 33 -39.34 -6.90 8.18
C ARG A 33 -38.80 -5.79 9.07
N VAL A 34 -39.55 -4.69 9.11
CA VAL A 34 -39.60 -3.74 10.22
C VAL A 34 -40.84 -4.07 11.06
N ARG A 35 -40.69 -4.19 12.39
CA ARG A 35 -41.66 -3.90 13.47
C ARG A 35 -40.88 -4.03 14.80
N SER A 36 -40.55 -2.95 15.49
CA SER A 36 -41.41 -2.07 16.33
C SER A 36 -41.66 -2.61 17.75
N VAL A 37 -40.96 -1.98 18.71
CA VAL A 37 -41.40 -1.45 20.03
C VAL A 37 -42.10 -2.40 21.03
N ALA A 38 -41.51 -2.57 22.23
CA ALA A 38 -42.04 -2.00 23.49
C ALA A 38 -41.29 -2.47 24.76
N ARG A 39 -40.81 -1.47 25.50
CA ARG A 39 -40.95 -1.23 26.96
C ARG A 39 -40.70 -2.38 27.97
N GLY A 40 -39.72 -2.10 28.85
CA GLY A 40 -40.00 -1.94 30.28
C GLY A 40 -39.32 -2.92 31.22
N HIS A 41 -38.32 -2.45 31.99
CA HIS A 41 -38.43 -2.27 33.45
C HIS A 41 -37.03 -1.95 34.02
N VAL A 42 -36.95 -0.78 34.66
CA VAL A 42 -35.87 -0.41 35.59
C VAL A 42 -36.40 -0.70 36.98
N THR A 43 -35.66 -1.47 37.77
CA THR A 43 -35.82 -1.50 39.24
C THR A 43 -34.45 -1.49 39.89
N ALA A 44 -34.29 -0.49 40.76
CA ALA A 44 -33.16 -0.25 41.64
C ALA A 44 -33.30 -1.06 42.95
N ALA A 45 -32.29 -0.90 43.81
CA ALA A 45 -32.09 -1.43 45.17
C ALA A 45 -31.20 -2.69 45.18
N THR A 46 -30.15 -2.83 46.00
CA THR A 46 -29.89 -2.25 47.32
C THR A 46 -28.38 -2.28 47.61
N LEU A 47 -27.94 -1.31 48.41
CA LEU A 47 -26.63 -1.16 49.04
C LEU A 47 -26.06 -2.46 49.65
N TYR A 48 -24.76 -2.68 49.44
CA TYR A 48 -23.92 -3.37 50.43
C TYR A 48 -22.53 -2.71 50.45
N GLN A 49 -22.18 -2.09 51.59
CA GLN A 49 -20.80 -1.75 51.95
C GLN A 49 -20.39 -2.62 53.14
N PRO A 50 -19.17 -3.17 53.12
CA PRO A 50 -18.38 -3.29 54.33
C PRO A 50 -17.12 -2.43 54.23
N LYS A 51 -16.86 -1.70 55.32
CA LYS A 51 -15.66 -0.90 55.61
C LYS A 51 -14.53 -1.79 56.15
N PHE A 52 -13.31 -1.22 56.18
CA PHE A 52 -12.03 -1.66 56.77
C PHE A 52 -11.15 -2.50 55.83
N SER A 53 -9.83 -2.33 55.71
CA SER A 53 -8.83 -1.50 56.41
C SER A 53 -7.56 -1.36 55.53
N ARG A 54 -6.70 -0.40 55.88
CA ARG A 54 -5.52 0.08 55.16
C ARG A 54 -4.46 -1.00 54.89
N LYS A 55 -3.92 -1.00 53.66
CA LYS A 55 -2.48 -1.10 53.37
C LYS A 55 -2.21 -0.53 51.97
N ALA A 56 -1.34 0.48 51.92
CA ALA A 56 -0.80 0.99 50.67
C ALA A 56 -0.03 -0.13 49.96
N CYS A 57 -0.40 -0.39 48.70
CA CYS A 57 0.53 -0.94 47.73
C CYS A 57 0.63 0.12 46.65
N ALA A 58 1.62 1.00 46.80
CA ALA A 58 2.06 1.85 45.72
C ALA A 58 2.56 0.90 44.62
N ILE A 59 1.76 0.70 43.58
CA ILE A 59 2.23 0.10 42.35
C ILE A 59 3.04 1.19 41.64
N ASN A 60 4.27 1.37 42.11
CA ASN A 60 5.36 1.72 41.21
C ASN A 60 5.64 0.45 40.41
N ALA A 61 4.94 0.29 39.30
CA ALA A 61 5.40 -0.56 38.22
C ALA A 61 5.59 0.37 37.04
N ASN A 62 6.86 0.77 36.93
CA ASN A 62 7.56 1.25 35.76
C ASN A 62 6.72 1.34 34.49
N LEU A 63 6.73 2.54 33.90
CA LEU A 63 6.81 2.76 32.45
C LEU A 63 7.07 1.45 31.73
N SER A 64 6.04 0.93 31.08
CA SER A 64 6.20 -0.12 30.09
C SER A 64 7.34 0.33 29.20
N ALA A 65 8.47 -0.36 29.28
CA ALA A 65 9.42 -0.37 28.19
C ALA A 65 8.55 -0.68 26.97
N GLU A 66 8.40 0.31 26.08
CA GLU A 66 7.95 0.03 24.73
C GLU A 66 8.75 -1.20 24.32
N ASP A 67 8.06 -2.25 23.88
CA ASP A 67 8.69 -3.39 23.24
C ASP A 67 9.64 -2.80 22.19
N VAL A 68 10.93 -2.70 22.53
CA VAL A 68 11.98 -2.29 21.61
C VAL A 68 12.18 -3.50 20.72
N MET A 69 11.17 -3.78 19.89
CA MET A 69 11.31 -4.69 18.79
C MET A 69 12.51 -4.17 18.00
N PRO A 70 13.55 -4.99 17.81
CA PRO A 70 14.77 -4.52 17.16
C PRO A 70 14.38 -3.93 15.82
N THR A 71 14.73 -2.66 15.62
CA THR A 71 14.55 -2.02 14.32
C THR A 71 15.43 -2.77 13.35
N LYS A 72 14.84 -3.32 12.30
CA LYS A 72 15.57 -4.07 11.29
C LYS A 72 16.20 -3.08 10.32
N THR A 73 17.49 -3.26 10.04
CA THR A 73 18.22 -2.43 9.08
C THR A 73 18.39 -3.20 7.77
N MET A 74 18.11 -2.57 6.63
CA MET A 74 18.36 -3.13 5.29
C MET A 74 18.42 -2.06 4.21
N THR A 75 18.81 -2.43 2.99
CA THR A 75 18.77 -1.49 1.85
C THR A 75 17.34 -1.30 1.35
N LEU A 76 17.08 -0.16 0.71
CA LEU A 76 15.79 0.08 0.03
C LEU A 76 15.49 -0.99 -1.02
N GLN A 77 16.50 -1.41 -1.78
CA GLN A 77 16.34 -2.46 -2.80
C GLN A 77 15.92 -3.79 -2.16
N SER A 78 16.57 -4.21 -1.07
CA SER A 78 16.21 -5.44 -0.36
C SER A 78 14.78 -5.39 0.18
N LEU A 79 14.35 -4.24 0.72
CA LEU A 79 12.96 -4.09 1.16
C LEU A 79 11.97 -4.26 0.01
N LEU A 80 12.21 -3.64 -1.15
CA LEU A 80 11.30 -3.78 -2.30
C LEU A 80 11.30 -5.22 -2.85
N GLN A 81 12.43 -5.94 -2.77
CA GLN A 81 12.50 -7.36 -3.13
C GLN A 81 11.67 -8.25 -2.20
N GLU A 82 11.66 -7.96 -0.90
CA GLU A 82 10.81 -8.66 0.08
C GLU A 82 9.32 -8.36 -0.11
N LEU A 83 8.97 -7.18 -0.63
CA LEU A 83 7.60 -6.78 -0.93
C LEU A 83 7.09 -7.30 -2.27
N ALA A 84 7.98 -7.54 -3.24
CA ALA A 84 7.63 -7.96 -4.60
C ALA A 84 6.71 -9.20 -4.68
N PRO A 85 6.84 -10.23 -3.82
CA PRO A 85 5.92 -11.38 -3.85
C PRO A 85 4.46 -11.07 -3.49
N LEU A 86 4.15 -9.88 -2.96
CA LEU A 86 2.79 -9.48 -2.60
C LEU A 86 1.92 -9.19 -3.82
N GLY A 87 2.52 -9.00 -5.00
CA GLY A 87 1.80 -8.90 -6.26
C GLY A 87 1.16 -7.53 -6.49
N PRO A 88 -0.13 -7.48 -6.92
CA PRO A 88 -0.81 -6.24 -7.26
C PRO A 88 -0.68 -5.16 -6.16
N THR A 89 -0.08 -4.04 -6.54
CA THR A 89 0.28 -2.94 -5.63
C THR A 89 -0.06 -1.61 -6.27
N ARG A 90 -0.73 -0.74 -5.51
CA ARG A 90 -0.91 0.67 -5.88
C ARG A 90 0.25 1.49 -5.32
N VAL A 91 0.96 2.18 -6.21
CA VAL A 91 2.08 3.07 -5.93
C VAL A 91 1.58 4.50 -5.92
N ILE A 92 1.87 5.25 -4.85
CA ILE A 92 1.43 6.63 -4.67
C ILE A 92 2.65 7.50 -4.38
N ALA A 93 2.91 8.46 -5.25
CA ALA A 93 3.95 9.47 -5.08
C ALA A 93 3.31 10.84 -4.85
N VAL A 94 3.75 11.54 -3.80
CA VAL A 94 3.40 12.94 -3.55
C VAL A 94 4.54 13.79 -4.10
N LEU A 95 4.24 14.63 -5.09
CA LEU A 95 5.27 15.41 -5.77
C LEU A 95 5.58 16.70 -4.98
N PRO A 96 6.78 16.87 -4.40
CA PRO A 96 7.12 18.09 -3.67
C PRO A 96 7.03 19.31 -4.57
N GLY A 97 6.42 20.40 -4.09
CA GLY A 97 6.27 21.64 -4.84
C GLY A 97 5.19 21.62 -5.93
N ALA A 98 4.58 20.47 -6.21
CA ALA A 98 3.35 20.37 -6.98
C ALA A 98 2.20 20.01 -6.03
N SER A 99 1.07 20.71 -6.13
CA SER A 99 -0.16 20.29 -5.41
C SER A 99 -0.82 19.09 -6.08
N ALA A 100 -0.03 18.04 -6.33
CA ALA A 100 -0.42 16.88 -7.12
C ALA A 100 0.06 15.58 -6.49
N ILE A 101 -0.74 14.53 -6.70
CA ILE A 101 -0.45 13.15 -6.32
C ILE A 101 -0.50 12.33 -7.60
N LEU A 102 0.49 11.47 -7.79
CA LEU A 102 0.49 10.48 -8.85
C LEU A 102 0.22 9.11 -8.25
N GLU A 103 -0.71 8.37 -8.87
CA GLU A 103 -1.02 7.00 -8.49
C GLU A 103 -0.88 6.10 -9.71
N ALA A 104 -0.19 4.97 -9.55
CA ALA A 104 -0.04 3.93 -10.55
C ALA A 104 -0.36 2.57 -9.94
N SER A 105 -1.02 1.70 -10.70
CA SER A 105 -1.23 0.30 -10.30
C SER A 105 -0.26 -0.57 -11.09
N SER A 106 0.40 -1.50 -10.41
CA SER A 106 1.33 -2.45 -11.03
C SER A 106 1.37 -3.74 -10.24
N ASP A 107 1.68 -4.85 -10.91
CA ASP A 107 2.06 -6.07 -10.23
C ASP A 107 3.52 -5.99 -9.77
N SER A 108 3.74 -6.03 -8.45
CA SER A 108 5.08 -5.95 -7.87
C SER A 108 5.94 -7.19 -8.09
N THR A 109 5.33 -8.32 -8.47
CA THR A 109 6.09 -9.53 -8.86
C THR A 109 6.85 -9.34 -10.17
N LEU A 110 6.45 -8.36 -10.97
CA LEU A 110 7.05 -8.05 -12.27
C LEU A 110 7.97 -6.82 -12.20
N TRP A 111 8.21 -6.26 -11.02
CA TRP A 111 9.08 -5.09 -10.88
C TRP A 111 10.53 -5.40 -11.24
N GLU A 112 11.07 -4.59 -12.14
CA GLU A 112 12.50 -4.59 -12.42
C GLU A 112 13.17 -3.49 -11.58
N LEU A 113 13.99 -3.92 -10.62
CA LEU A 113 14.73 -3.04 -9.72
C LEU A 113 16.14 -2.79 -10.25
N LYS A 114 16.48 -1.52 -10.51
CA LYS A 114 17.80 -1.13 -11.02
C LYS A 114 18.38 0.03 -10.23
N THR A 115 19.57 -0.19 -9.68
CA THR A 115 20.33 0.85 -8.99
C THR A 115 21.31 1.51 -9.95
N THR A 116 21.29 2.84 -10.03
CA THR A 116 22.17 3.63 -10.91
C THR A 116 22.78 4.79 -10.14
N THR A 117 24.11 4.90 -10.14
CA THR A 117 24.80 6.09 -9.63
C THR A 117 24.89 7.13 -10.74
N MET A 118 24.28 8.28 -10.50
CA MET A 118 24.22 9.40 -11.43
C MET A 118 25.54 10.17 -11.44
N PRO A 119 25.87 10.93 -12.50
CA PRO A 119 27.05 11.80 -12.54
C PRO A 119 27.10 12.85 -11.42
N SER A 120 25.95 13.17 -10.82
CA SER A 120 25.84 14.03 -9.64
C SER A 120 26.34 13.38 -8.34
N GLY A 121 26.68 12.09 -8.37
CA GLY A 121 27.06 11.30 -7.20
C GLY A 121 25.87 10.69 -6.44
N LYS A 122 24.63 11.04 -6.80
CA LYS A 122 23.41 10.45 -6.21
C LYS A 122 23.21 9.01 -6.70
N THR A 123 22.78 8.13 -5.81
CA THR A 123 22.37 6.77 -6.17
C THR A 123 20.85 6.71 -6.25
N LEU A 124 20.33 6.37 -7.43
CA LEU A 124 18.90 6.21 -7.65
C LEU A 124 18.55 4.73 -7.73
N LEU A 125 17.56 4.31 -6.95
CA LEU A 125 16.83 3.08 -7.20
C LEU A 125 15.68 3.38 -8.16
N THR A 126 15.72 2.75 -9.33
CA THR A 126 14.69 2.81 -10.36
C THR A 126 13.86 1.54 -10.30
N VAL A 127 12.54 1.72 -10.38
CA VAL A 127 11.59 0.62 -10.45
C VAL A 127 10.73 0.83 -11.69
N ALA A 128 10.88 -0.08 -12.66
CA ALA A 128 10.06 -0.09 -13.85
C ALA A 128 8.77 -0.86 -13.58
N LEU A 129 7.63 -0.23 -13.88
CA LEU A 129 6.31 -0.84 -13.77
C LEU A 129 5.93 -1.33 -15.17
N PRO A 130 5.94 -2.65 -15.41
CA PRO A 130 5.59 -3.19 -16.72
C PRO A 130 4.15 -2.81 -17.08
N ASP A 131 3.96 -2.50 -18.36
CA ASP A 131 2.65 -2.14 -18.90
C ASP A 131 1.96 -3.37 -19.50
N ASP A 132 0.76 -3.65 -19.01
CA ASP A 132 -0.08 -4.72 -19.54
C ASP A 132 -0.87 -4.27 -20.78
N THR A 133 -0.78 -3.00 -21.20
CA THR A 133 -1.57 -2.46 -22.32
C THR A 133 -1.04 -2.80 -23.72
N GLY A 134 0.09 -3.52 -23.81
CA GLY A 134 0.67 -3.96 -25.08
C GLY A 134 1.47 -2.90 -25.83
N VAL A 135 1.76 -1.76 -25.19
CA VAL A 135 2.74 -0.77 -25.66
C VAL A 135 4.15 -1.23 -25.28
N ALA A 136 5.12 -1.11 -26.20
CA ALA A 136 6.49 -1.56 -25.94
C ALA A 136 7.20 -0.63 -24.93
N GLY A 137 7.43 -1.14 -23.72
CA GLY A 137 8.17 -0.48 -22.64
C GLY A 137 7.36 -0.36 -21.33
N PRO A 138 7.98 -0.02 -20.20
CA PRO A 138 7.24 0.27 -18.97
C PRO A 138 6.41 1.54 -19.16
N SER A 139 5.13 1.50 -18.78
CA SER A 139 4.23 2.67 -18.87
C SER A 139 4.56 3.71 -17.81
N PHE A 140 5.29 3.31 -16.77
CA PHE A 140 5.66 4.15 -15.66
C PHE A 140 6.95 3.67 -15.02
N GLU A 141 7.76 4.60 -14.54
CA GLU A 141 8.90 4.33 -13.67
C GLU A 141 8.82 5.27 -12.47
N PHE A 142 9.24 4.78 -11.30
CA PHE A 142 9.58 5.68 -10.20
C PHE A 142 11.06 5.55 -9.85
N HIS A 143 11.64 6.67 -9.42
CA HIS A 143 13.03 6.77 -9.02
C HIS A 143 13.09 7.34 -7.61
N ILE A 144 13.86 6.69 -6.73
CA ILE A 144 14.09 7.14 -5.37
C ILE A 144 15.58 7.31 -5.17
N ASP A 145 15.99 8.48 -4.68
CA ASP A 145 17.35 8.70 -4.16
C ASP A 145 17.52 7.84 -2.90
N THR A 146 18.40 6.84 -2.93
CA THR A 146 18.52 5.87 -1.83
C THR A 146 18.97 6.52 -0.52
N ALA A 147 19.67 7.65 -0.60
CA ALA A 147 20.08 8.42 0.56
C ALA A 147 18.94 9.23 1.20
N GLU A 148 17.88 9.53 0.46
CA GLU A 148 16.72 10.26 1.00
C GLU A 148 15.74 9.34 1.72
N ALA A 149 15.67 8.05 1.35
CA ALA A 149 14.81 7.07 1.99
C ALA A 149 15.49 6.48 3.23
N VAL A 150 15.13 6.96 4.43
CA VAL A 150 15.80 6.61 5.69
C VAL A 150 15.00 5.61 6.52
N HIS A 151 13.67 5.62 6.39
CA HIS A 151 12.81 4.70 7.13
C HIS A 151 11.70 4.14 6.25
N ALA A 152 11.26 2.92 6.56
CA ALA A 152 10.00 2.39 6.08
C ALA A 152 9.10 1.98 7.25
N THR A 153 7.81 2.30 7.14
CA THR A 153 6.79 1.79 8.07
C THR A 153 5.90 0.80 7.34
N LEU A 154 5.70 -0.37 7.92
CA LEU A 154 4.83 -1.41 7.40
C LEU A 154 3.69 -1.62 8.39
N GLY A 155 2.46 -1.72 7.89
CA GLY A 155 1.31 -2.00 8.75
C GLY A 155 0.00 -2.08 7.99
N MET A 156 -1.10 -2.12 8.74
CA MET A 156 -2.45 -2.11 8.18
C MET A 156 -3.01 -0.69 8.23
N SER A 157 -3.50 -0.21 7.10
CA SER A 157 -4.10 1.11 7.00
C SER A 157 -5.43 1.12 7.76
N PRO A 158 -5.64 2.01 8.76
CA PRO A 158 -6.91 2.09 9.47
C PRO A 158 -8.05 2.61 8.58
N LYS A 159 -7.71 3.31 7.48
CA LYS A 159 -8.69 3.88 6.56
C LYS A 159 -9.22 2.85 5.57
N THR A 160 -8.33 2.02 5.03
CA THR A 160 -8.68 1.07 3.96
C THR A 160 -8.83 -0.35 4.50
N GLY A 161 -8.29 -0.66 5.69
CA GLY A 161 -8.21 -2.02 6.23
C GLY A 161 -7.26 -2.93 5.44
N GLY A 162 -6.43 -2.37 4.57
CA GLY A 162 -5.48 -3.12 3.74
C GLY A 162 -4.02 -2.83 4.09
N PRO A 163 -3.08 -3.63 3.56
CA PRO A 163 -1.64 -3.38 3.71
C PRO A 163 -1.23 -1.97 3.29
N ILE A 164 -0.30 -1.38 4.02
CA ILE A 164 0.33 -0.12 3.67
C ILE A 164 1.82 -0.16 4.03
N VAL A 165 2.64 0.27 3.08
CA VAL A 165 4.06 0.55 3.29
C VAL A 165 4.31 2.01 2.96
N ARG A 166 5.03 2.71 3.82
CA ARG A 166 5.43 4.11 3.57
C ARG A 166 6.94 4.20 3.64
N LEU A 167 7.54 4.72 2.57
CA LEU A 167 8.95 5.11 2.53
C LEU A 167 9.02 6.57 2.97
N LEU A 168 9.82 6.84 4.00
CA LEU A 168 9.92 8.12 4.67
C LEU A 168 11.33 8.68 4.54
N ASN A 169 11.42 10.00 4.41
CA ASN A 169 12.68 10.69 4.54
C ASN A 169 13.06 10.96 5.99
N LYS A 170 14.24 11.56 6.20
CA LYS A 170 14.75 11.96 7.52
C LYS A 170 13.80 12.86 8.32
N ASP A 171 12.95 13.64 7.64
CA ASP A 171 11.99 14.55 8.27
C ASP A 171 10.65 13.85 8.59
N GLY A 172 10.55 12.53 8.33
CA GLY A 172 9.32 11.75 8.49
C GLY A 172 8.27 12.00 7.40
N SER A 173 8.61 12.76 6.36
CA SER A 173 7.73 12.99 5.22
C SER A 173 7.73 11.79 4.28
N ALA A 174 6.56 11.45 3.73
CA ALA A 174 6.44 10.31 2.83
C ALA A 174 7.01 10.64 1.45
N LEU A 175 7.98 9.83 1.01
CA LEU A 175 8.53 9.84 -0.35
C LEU A 175 7.66 9.02 -1.30
N LEU A 176 7.24 7.84 -0.83
CA LEU A 176 6.41 6.90 -1.58
C LEU A 176 5.49 6.16 -0.62
N THR A 177 4.26 5.91 -1.03
CA THR A 177 3.34 4.99 -0.35
C THR A 177 3.01 3.83 -1.29
N LEU A 178 3.16 2.61 -0.79
CA LEU A 178 2.76 1.39 -1.47
C LEU A 178 1.55 0.80 -0.76
N LEU A 179 0.56 0.39 -1.54
CA LEU A 179 -0.65 -0.26 -1.06
C LEU A 179 -0.80 -1.60 -1.78
N PRO A 180 -0.21 -2.67 -1.24
CA PRO A 180 -0.47 -4.04 -1.71
C PRO A 180 -1.97 -4.37 -1.63
N SER A 181 -2.42 -5.33 -2.45
CA SER A 181 -3.81 -5.79 -2.43
C SER A 181 -4.24 -6.26 -1.03
N LYS A 182 -5.53 -6.11 -0.72
CA LYS A 182 -6.09 -6.69 0.50
C LYS A 182 -6.04 -8.21 0.51
N ASP A 183 -6.00 -8.82 -0.66
CA ASP A 183 -5.98 -10.27 -0.82
C ASP A 183 -4.68 -10.89 -0.28
N CYS A 184 -3.58 -10.12 -0.22
CA CYS A 184 -2.31 -10.56 0.34
C CYS A 184 -2.14 -10.19 1.83
N ALA A 185 -3.18 -9.76 2.54
CA ALA A 185 -3.06 -9.27 3.92
C ALA A 185 -2.41 -10.28 4.88
N ALA A 186 -2.78 -11.57 4.80
CA ALA A 186 -2.17 -12.59 5.65
C ALA A 186 -0.67 -12.79 5.35
N GLN A 187 -0.28 -12.76 4.08
CA GLN A 187 1.13 -12.84 3.68
C GLN A 187 1.90 -11.59 4.12
N PHE A 188 1.27 -10.42 4.03
CA PHE A 188 1.83 -9.16 4.49
C PHE A 188 2.05 -9.15 6.01
N GLU A 189 1.11 -9.66 6.82
CA GLU A 189 1.27 -9.77 8.27
C GLU A 189 2.45 -10.67 8.67
N VAL A 190 2.65 -11.79 7.96
CA VAL A 190 3.82 -12.65 8.13
C VAL A 190 5.10 -11.88 7.83
N LEU A 191 5.12 -11.10 6.74
CA LEU A 191 6.26 -10.27 6.38
C LEU A 191 6.55 -9.20 7.45
N VAL A 192 5.51 -8.51 7.96
CA VAL A 192 5.64 -7.55 9.06
C VAL A 192 6.23 -8.20 10.31
N GLY A 193 5.81 -9.42 10.64
CA GLY A 193 6.39 -10.19 11.74
C GLY A 193 7.89 -10.49 11.55
N ALA A 194 8.34 -10.71 10.31
CA ALA A 194 9.74 -10.99 9.98
C ALA A 194 10.63 -9.75 9.81
N LEU A 195 10.04 -8.61 9.43
CA LEU A 195 10.75 -7.36 9.17
C LEU A 195 10.66 -6.34 10.31
N SER A 196 9.70 -6.50 11.22
CA SER A 196 9.19 -5.46 12.12
C SER A 196 8.31 -4.42 11.38
N ASN A 197 7.48 -3.70 12.13
CA ASN A 197 6.61 -2.62 11.62
C ASN A 197 7.39 -1.34 11.25
N LYS A 198 8.65 -1.24 11.67
CA LYS A 198 9.59 -0.16 11.32
C LYS A 198 10.90 -0.76 10.85
N VAL A 199 11.36 -0.32 9.69
CA VAL A 199 12.61 -0.72 9.06
C VAL A 199 13.47 0.53 8.87
N GLU A 200 14.72 0.46 9.29
CA GLU A 200 15.74 1.46 8.98
C GLU A 200 16.35 1.14 7.62
N LEU A 201 16.40 2.16 6.76
CA LEU A 201 16.90 2.03 5.40
C LEU A 201 18.31 2.60 5.33
N ILE A 202 19.23 1.77 4.85
CA ILE A 202 20.59 2.20 4.50
C ILE A 202 20.72 2.37 2.99
N PRO A 203 21.55 3.32 2.52
CA PRO A 203 21.71 3.61 1.09
C PRO A 203 22.16 2.44 0.23
#